data_AF-A0A2S3XGC5-F1
#
_entry.id   AF-A0A2S3XGC5-F1
#
_cell.length_a   1.000
_cell.length_b   1.000
_cell.length_c   1.000
_cell.angle_alpha   90.00
_cell.angle_beta   90.00
_cell.angle_gamma   90.00
#
_symmetry.space_group_name_H-M   'P 1'
#
loop_
_entity.id
_entity.type
_entity.pdbx_description
1 polymer ?
#
loop_
_entity_poly.entity_id
_entity_poly.type
_entity_poly.pdbx_seq_one_letter_code
_entity_poly.pdbx_strand_id
1 'polypeptide(L)'
;MNLAMIVQCYIAHRYTEDFESFLTNCKFVTGNKKTFQHAGLLGKVMRTGLISMVLAIPTIFLRRGLIDLNEVKRFPPNMKRLLVSMLAIQIVLLIALTISHYADR
;
A
#
# COMPACT_ATOMS: atom_id res chain seq x y z
N MET A 1 -11.78 -9.83 12.35
CA MET A 1 -11.43 -8.44 12.01
C MET A 1 -10.09 -8.00 12.63
N ASN A 2 -9.90 -8.06 13.97
CA ASN A 2 -8.74 -7.46 14.64
C ASN A 2 -7.36 -8.09 14.36
N LEU A 3 -7.25 -9.42 14.32
CA LEU A 3 -5.95 -10.10 14.09
C LEU A 3 -5.37 -9.80 12.70
N ALA A 4 -6.20 -9.80 11.66
CA ALA A 4 -5.77 -9.47 10.31
C ALA A 4 -5.26 -8.02 10.21
N MET A 5 -5.89 -7.10 10.94
CA MET A 5 -5.51 -5.69 10.98
C MET A 5 -4.18 -5.51 11.73
N ILE A 6 -3.96 -6.22 12.84
CA ILE A 6 -2.71 -6.19 13.60
C ILE A 6 -1.56 -6.79 12.78
N VAL A 7 -1.79 -7.92 12.10
CA VAL A 7 -0.80 -8.56 11.22
C VAL A 7 -0.46 -7.67 10.03
N GLN A 8 -1.46 -7.00 9.44
CA GLN A 8 -1.25 -5.98 8.41
C GLN A 8 -0.46 -4.80 8.95
N CYS A 9 -0.78 -4.27 10.12
CA CYS A 9 -0.03 -3.20 10.77
C CYS A 9 1.41 -3.63 11.10
N TYR A 10 1.64 -4.88 11.48
CA TYR A 10 2.96 -5.40 11.79
C TYR A 10 3.80 -5.61 10.53
N ILE A 11 3.22 -6.21 9.49
CA ILE A 11 3.87 -6.38 8.19
C ILE A 11 4.13 -5.01 7.54
N ALA A 12 3.15 -4.10 7.60
CA ALA A 12 3.34 -2.72 7.24
C ALA A 12 4.50 -2.12 8.02
N HIS A 13 4.46 -2.10 9.35
CA HIS A 13 5.49 -1.47 10.15
C HIS A 13 6.89 -2.04 9.90
N ARG A 14 6.99 -3.36 9.70
CA ARG A 14 8.28 -4.06 9.56
C ARG A 14 8.83 -4.04 8.14
N TYR A 15 7.99 -4.12 7.12
CA TYR A 15 8.43 -4.19 5.73
C TYR A 15 8.27 -2.86 4.97
N THR A 16 7.56 -1.86 5.50
CA THR A 16 7.44 -0.55 4.84
C THR A 16 8.80 0.12 4.65
N GLU A 17 9.71 -0.04 5.60
CA GLU A 17 11.06 0.54 5.49
C GLU A 17 11.86 -0.15 4.38
N ASP A 18 11.76 -1.48 4.25
CA ASP A 18 12.34 -2.22 3.13
C ASP A 18 11.71 -1.80 1.79
N PHE A 19 10.38 -1.68 1.73
CA PHE A 19 9.67 -1.28 0.53
C PHE A 19 10.01 0.15 0.11
N GLU A 20 10.09 1.09 1.04
CA GLU A 20 10.55 2.45 0.78
C GLU A 20 11.99 2.47 0.29
N SER A 21 12.84 1.56 0.76
CA SER A 21 14.22 1.41 0.28
C SER A 21 14.28 0.95 -1.18
N PHE A 22 13.43 0.00 -1.57
CA PHE A 22 13.34 -0.50 -2.96
C PHE A 22 12.67 0.47 -3.95
N LEU A 23 11.90 1.44 -3.46
CA LEU A 23 11.13 2.41 -4.25
C LEU A 23 11.60 3.86 -3.98
N THR A 24 12.88 4.04 -3.68
CA THR A 24 13.46 5.34 -3.32
C THR A 24 13.38 6.35 -4.48
N ASN A 25 13.36 5.88 -5.73
CA ASN A 25 13.26 6.71 -6.93
C ASN A 25 11.81 7.01 -7.34
N CYS A 26 10.81 6.36 -6.71
CA CYS A 26 9.41 6.64 -6.97
C CYS A 26 8.98 7.96 -6.31
N LYS A 27 8.85 9.02 -7.12
CA LYS A 27 8.36 10.35 -6.68
C LYS A 27 7.06 10.28 -5.88
N PHE A 28 6.17 9.33 -6.20
CA PHE A 28 4.93 9.12 -5.45
C PHE A 28 5.17 8.57 -4.04
N VAL A 29 6.09 7.63 -3.87
CA VAL A 29 6.45 7.04 -2.58
C VAL A 29 7.23 8.03 -1.75
N THR A 30 8.21 8.72 -2.34
CA THR A 30 9.03 9.75 -1.67
C THR A 30 8.22 11.00 -1.31
N GLY A 31 7.23 11.38 -2.13
CA GLY A 31 6.28 12.46 -1.83
C GLY A 31 5.38 12.10 -0.65
N ASN A 32 4.74 10.93 -0.68
CA ASN A 32 3.97 10.41 0.45
C ASN A 32 4.85 10.20 1.70
N LYS A 33 6.14 9.91 1.50
CA LYS A 33 7.15 9.81 2.55
C LYS A 33 7.31 11.10 3.34
N LYS A 34 7.27 12.21 2.64
CA LYS A 34 7.39 13.54 3.22
C LYS A 34 6.08 13.99 3.85
N THR A 35 4.95 13.74 3.19
CA THR A 35 3.61 14.16 3.66
C THR A 35 3.17 13.45 4.94
N PHE A 36 3.37 12.13 5.04
CA PHE A 36 2.88 11.37 6.19
C PHE A 36 3.91 11.24 7.33
N GLN A 37 5.05 11.93 7.24
CA GLN A 37 6.14 11.77 8.21
C GLN A 37 5.73 12.27 9.61
N HIS A 38 4.69 13.10 9.67
CA HIS A 38 4.11 13.63 10.91
C HIS A 38 2.83 12.91 11.37
N ALA A 39 2.32 11.94 10.60
CA ALA A 39 1.06 11.27 10.89
C ALA A 39 1.20 9.99 11.75
N GLY A 40 2.39 9.71 12.29
CA GLY A 40 2.65 8.60 13.20
C GLY A 40 2.28 7.22 12.63
N LEU A 41 1.60 6.39 13.43
CA LEU A 41 1.22 5.01 13.10
C LEU A 41 0.19 4.91 11.97
N LEU A 42 -0.78 5.83 11.94
CA LEU A 42 -1.83 5.90 10.90
C LEU A 42 -1.23 6.26 9.53
N GLY A 43 -0.25 7.18 9.53
CA GLY A 43 0.49 7.54 8.32
C GLY A 43 1.30 6.39 7.74
N LYS A 44 1.89 5.54 8.59
CA LYS A 44 2.58 4.32 8.14
C LYS A 44 1.63 3.36 7.43
N VAL A 45 0.45 3.11 8.00
CA VAL A 45 -0.56 2.22 7.39
C VAL A 45 -1.02 2.76 6.03
N MET A 46 -1.35 4.05 5.94
CA MET A 46 -1.76 4.66 4.65
C MET A 46 -0.67 4.56 3.59
N ARG A 47 0.59 4.82 3.95
CA ARG A 47 1.71 4.65 3.01
C ARG A 47 1.86 3.24 2.51
N THR A 48 1.74 2.27 3.41
CA THR A 48 1.84 0.86 3.04
C THR A 48 0.74 0.51 2.06
N GLY A 49 -0.50 0.96 2.30
CA GLY A 49 -1.62 0.77 1.38
C GLY A 49 -1.37 1.41 0.01
N LEU A 50 -0.83 2.63 -0.04
CA LEU A 50 -0.48 3.30 -1.29
C LEU A 50 0.64 2.57 -2.04
N ILE A 51 1.68 2.09 -1.35
CA ILE A 51 2.74 1.27 -1.93
C ILE A 51 2.17 -0.03 -2.50
N SER A 52 1.28 -0.70 -1.76
CA SER A 52 0.56 -1.89 -2.26
C SER A 52 -0.23 -1.58 -3.53
N MET A 53 -0.89 -0.42 -3.61
CA MET A 53 -1.69 -0.02 -4.77
C MET A 53 -0.82 0.29 -5.99
N VAL A 54 0.31 0.94 -5.77
CA VAL A 54 1.36 1.16 -6.78
C VAL A 54 1.89 -0.17 -7.31
N LEU A 55 2.13 -1.14 -6.42
CA LEU A 55 2.57 -2.50 -6.78
C LEU A 55 1.47 -3.33 -7.43
N ALA A 56 0.20 -3.13 -7.07
CA ALA A 56 -0.95 -3.82 -7.66
C ALA A 56 -1.15 -3.37 -9.11
N ILE A 57 -1.06 -2.07 -9.37
CA ILE A 57 -1.32 -1.51 -10.71
C ILE A 57 -0.19 -0.58 -11.17
N PRO A 58 1.04 -1.09 -11.32
CA PRO A 58 2.19 -0.27 -11.67
C PRO A 58 2.06 0.33 -13.07
N THR A 59 1.33 -0.32 -13.98
CA THR A 59 1.09 0.21 -15.33
C THR A 59 0.34 1.54 -15.34
N ILE A 60 -0.58 1.78 -14.40
CA ILE A 60 -1.31 3.06 -14.31
C ILE A 60 -0.40 4.18 -13.80
N PHE A 61 0.36 3.92 -12.74
CA PHE A 61 1.28 4.89 -12.16
C PHE A 61 2.47 5.18 -13.09
N LEU A 62 2.90 4.19 -13.88
CA LEU A 62 3.90 4.34 -14.92
C LEU A 62 3.42 5.27 -16.03
N ARG A 63 2.18 5.09 -16.51
CA ARG A 63 1.59 6.00 -17.52
C ARG A 63 1.49 7.44 -17.02
N ARG A 64 1.39 7.65 -15.70
CA ARG A 64 1.43 8.98 -15.09
C ARG A 64 2.85 9.52 -14.86
N GLY A 65 3.91 8.75 -15.16
CA GLY A 65 5.30 9.14 -14.93
C GLY A 65 5.66 9.26 -13.45
N LEU A 66 4.90 8.60 -12.56
CA LEU A 66 5.02 8.74 -11.11
C LEU A 66 5.94 7.71 -10.44
N ILE A 67 6.32 6.67 -11.18
CA ILE A 67 7.11 5.54 -10.68
C ILE A 67 8.11 5.03 -11.71
N ASP A 68 9.20 4.44 -11.21
CA ASP A 68 10.23 3.81 -12.01
C ASP A 68 9.90 2.32 -12.22
N LEU A 69 9.73 1.93 -13.49
CA LEU A 69 9.40 0.55 -13.86
C LEU A 69 10.52 -0.44 -13.50
N ASN A 70 11.75 0.03 -13.43
CA ASN A 70 12.93 -0.78 -13.15
C ASN A 70 12.98 -1.18 -11.66
N GLU A 71 12.60 -0.26 -10.75
CA GLU A 71 12.41 -0.55 -9.32
C GLU A 71 11.28 -1.57 -9.12
N VAL A 72 10.13 -1.38 -9.78
CA VAL A 72 8.99 -2.31 -9.69
C VAL A 72 9.35 -3.71 -10.20
N LYS A 73 10.18 -3.81 -11.25
CA LYS A 73 10.66 -5.10 -11.77
C LYS A 73 11.68 -5.79 -10.86
N ARG A 74 12.52 -5.02 -10.16
CA ARG A 74 13.46 -5.56 -9.16
C ARG A 74 12.78 -6.03 -7.88
N PHE A 75 11.55 -5.60 -7.65
CA PHE A 75 10.83 -5.90 -6.43
C PHE A 75 10.51 -7.40 -6.30
N PRO A 76 10.74 -8.01 -5.13
CA PRO A 76 10.52 -9.44 -4.94
C PRO A 76 9.05 -9.83 -5.16
N PRO A 77 8.75 -10.81 -6.04
CA PRO A 77 7.39 -11.15 -6.44
C PRO A 77 6.56 -11.71 -5.28
N ASN A 78 7.20 -12.38 -4.33
CA ASN A 78 6.53 -12.93 -3.14
C ASN A 78 5.96 -11.82 -2.25
N MET A 79 6.75 -10.76 -2.00
CA MET A 79 6.32 -9.61 -1.22
C MET A 79 5.23 -8.84 -1.96
N LYS A 80 5.42 -8.60 -3.27
CA LYS A 80 4.41 -7.98 -4.12
C LYS A 80 3.06 -8.69 -4.00
N ARG A 81 3.04 -10.03 -4.11
CA ARG A 81 1.80 -10.81 -4.03
C ARG A 81 1.13 -10.67 -2.66
N LEU A 82 1.91 -10.67 -1.59
CA LEU A 82 1.42 -10.46 -0.22
C LEU A 82 0.75 -9.07 -0.09
N LEU A 83 1.43 -8.00 -0.48
CA LEU A 83 0.89 -6.63 -0.44
C LEU A 83 -0.39 -6.48 -1.27
N VAL A 84 -0.41 -7.03 -2.48
CA VAL A 84 -1.57 -6.95 -3.39
C VAL A 84 -2.75 -7.74 -2.83
N SER A 85 -2.52 -8.93 -2.26
CA SER A 85 -3.58 -9.70 -1.60
C SER A 85 -4.15 -8.98 -0.40
N MET A 86 -3.31 -8.36 0.44
CA MET A 86 -3.76 -7.58 1.59
C MET A 86 -4.57 -6.36 1.16
N LEU A 87 -4.13 -5.64 0.13
CA LEU A 87 -4.87 -4.51 -0.43
C LEU A 87 -6.23 -4.96 -0.99
N ALA A 88 -6.26 -6.07 -1.74
CA ALA A 88 -7.51 -6.60 -2.29
C ALA A 88 -8.51 -6.95 -1.17
N ILE A 89 -8.04 -7.61 -0.10
CA ILE A 89 -8.87 -7.93 1.06
C ILE A 89 -9.38 -6.65 1.74
N GLN A 90 -8.53 -5.63 1.93
CA GLN A 90 -8.91 -4.32 2.49
C GLN A 90 -9.98 -3.62 1.64
N ILE A 91 -9.82 -3.59 0.31
CA ILE A 91 -10.78 -2.98 -0.61
C ILE A 91 -12.12 -3.73 -0.56
N VAL A 92 -12.10 -5.07 -0.59
CA VAL A 92 -13.32 -5.88 -0.49
C VAL A 92 -14.04 -5.62 0.83
N LEU A 93 -13.31 -5.53 1.94
CA LEU A 93 -13.89 -5.19 3.26
C LEU A 93 -14.50 -3.79 3.30
N LEU A 94 -13.82 -2.79 2.72
CA LEU A 94 -14.34 -1.42 2.62
C LEU A 94 -15.63 -1.38 1.79
N ILE A 95 -15.66 -2.08 0.66
CA ILE A 95 -16.84 -2.17 -0.21
C ILE A 95 -17.98 -2.89 0.52
N ALA A 96 -17.69 -3.99 1.22
CA ALA A 96 -18.70 -4.71 1.99
C ALA A 96 -19.30 -3.80 3.10
N LEU A 97 -18.45 -3.04 3.80
CA LEU A 97 -18.89 -2.06 4.80
C LEU A 97 -19.77 -0.96 4.20
N THR A 98 -19.41 -0.40 3.05
CA THR A 98 -20.23 0.64 2.42
C THR A 98 -21.55 0.09 1.91
N ILE A 99 -21.57 -1.13 1.36
CA ILE A 99 -22.80 -1.81 0.94
C ILE A 99 -23.69 -2.09 2.14
N SER A 100 -23.15 -2.65 3.22
CA SER A 100 -23.92 -2.90 4.45
C SER A 100 -24.46 -1.61 5.06
N HIS A 101 -23.66 -0.54 5.11
CA HIS A 101 -24.12 0.76 5.57
C HIS A 101 -25.19 1.37 4.66
N TYR A 102 -25.14 1.11 3.36
CA TYR A 102 -26.16 1.57 2.41
C TYR A 102 -27.43 0.71 2.47
N ALA A 103 -27.31 -0.57 2.79
CA ALA A 103 -28.43 -1.50 2.96
C ALA A 103 -29.14 -1.33 4.32
N ASP A 104 -28.46 -0.75 5.31
CA ASP A 104 -29.01 -0.41 6.64
C ASP A 104 -29.71 0.96 6.66
N ARG A 105 -29.57 1.75 5.58
CA ARG A 105 -30.29 3.02 5.36
C ARG A 105 -31.52 2.83 4.49
#